data_AF-A0A966QW13-F1
#
_entry.id   AF-A0A966QW13-F1
#
_cell.length_a   1.000
_cell.length_b   1.000
_cell.length_c   1.000
_cell.angle_alpha   90.00
_cell.angle_beta   90.00
_cell.angle_gamma   90.00
#
_symmetry.space_group_name_H-M   'P 1'
#
loop_
_entity.id
_entity.type
_entity.pdbx_description
1 polymer ?
#
loop_
_entity_poly.entity_id
_entity_poly.type
_entity_poly.pdbx_seq_one_letter_code
_entity_poly.pdbx_strand_id
1 'polypeptide(L)'
;MDKVVKDGYVAVVLSAEYGIGWYKGDSRVLFDPEIVYMVLEGRLGEELHAYCKRMCYDVYIPVSRFNKGVNQFLDIHWIKEGTDFYVNSYDGLEKIKIGIEWIRA
;
A
#
# COMPACT_ATOMS: atom_id res chain seq x y z
N MET A 1 -13.40 -7.88 -5.84
CA MET A 1 -12.34 -8.08 -4.84
C MET A 1 -12.88 -7.52 -3.56
N ASP A 2 -12.98 -8.34 -2.52
CA ASP A 2 -13.47 -7.90 -1.23
C ASP A 2 -12.37 -7.05 -0.57
N LYS A 3 -12.74 -5.98 0.14
CA LYS A 3 -11.79 -5.13 0.87
C LYS A 3 -11.82 -5.50 2.35
N VAL A 4 -10.69 -5.32 3.04
CA VAL A 4 -10.68 -5.45 4.51
C VAL A 4 -11.32 -4.20 5.12
N VAL A 5 -12.45 -4.40 5.81
CA VAL A 5 -13.21 -3.34 6.48
C VAL A 5 -13.30 -3.65 7.97
N LYS A 6 -12.99 -2.65 8.81
CA LYS A 6 -13.07 -2.74 10.27
C LYS A 6 -13.62 -1.44 10.83
N ASP A 7 -14.68 -1.54 11.65
CA ASP A 7 -15.29 -0.40 12.35
C ASP A 7 -15.68 0.79 11.43
N GLY A 8 -16.06 0.52 10.18
CA GLY A 8 -16.40 1.54 9.17
C GLY A 8 -15.19 2.15 8.45
N TYR A 9 -14.00 1.57 8.60
CA TYR A 9 -12.77 1.96 7.92
C TYR A 9 -12.28 0.84 7.00
N VAL A 10 -11.77 1.24 5.84
CA VAL A 10 -11.17 0.38 4.82
C VAL A 10 -9.65 0.42 4.98
N ALA A 11 -9.01 -0.74 4.99
CA ALA A 11 -7.56 -0.84 4.97
C ALA A 11 -7.01 -0.45 3.59
N VAL A 12 -5.99 0.40 3.56
CA VAL A 12 -5.27 0.84 2.37
C VAL A 12 -3.78 0.60 2.56
N VAL A 13 -3.18 -0.23 1.70
CA VAL A 13 -1.75 -0.55 1.74
C VAL A 13 -0.96 0.51 0.98
N LEU A 14 0.03 1.13 1.61
CA LEU A 14 0.94 2.09 0.97
C LEU A 14 2.40 1.80 1.29
N SER A 15 3.31 2.32 0.46
CA SER A 15 4.72 2.38 0.80
C SER A 15 4.97 3.29 2.01
N ALA A 16 5.67 2.76 3.01
CA ALA A 16 6.13 3.50 4.19
C ALA A 16 7.46 4.25 3.94
N GLU A 17 8.15 3.96 2.83
CA GLU A 17 9.45 4.56 2.51
C GLU A 17 9.50 5.19 1.10
N TYR A 18 10.53 6.02 0.89
CA TYR A 18 10.83 6.62 -0.40
C TYR A 18 11.32 5.58 -1.41
N GLY A 19 10.84 5.65 -2.66
CA GLY A 19 11.43 4.98 -3.82
C GLY A 19 11.06 3.50 -4.00
N ILE A 20 10.09 2.99 -3.24
CA ILE A 20 9.64 1.58 -3.37
C ILE A 20 8.67 1.42 -4.55
N GLY A 21 7.86 2.45 -4.82
CA GLY A 21 6.92 2.43 -5.95
C GLY A 21 5.92 1.28 -5.83
N TRP A 22 5.24 1.21 -4.69
CA TRP A 22 4.21 0.22 -4.42
C TRP A 22 2.98 0.46 -5.30
N TYR A 23 2.48 1.69 -5.32
CA TYR A 23 1.38 2.09 -6.19
C TYR A 23 1.88 2.68 -7.51
N LYS A 24 1.66 1.95 -8.60
CA LYS A 24 1.97 2.37 -9.98
C LYS A 24 0.73 2.51 -10.87
N GLY A 25 -0.41 2.87 -10.28
CA GLY A 25 -1.68 3.02 -11.00
C GLY A 25 -2.57 1.78 -10.98
N ASP A 26 -2.09 0.65 -10.46
CA ASP A 26 -2.94 -0.51 -10.18
C ASP A 26 -3.54 -0.39 -8.78
N SER A 27 -4.81 -0.02 -8.67
CA SER A 27 -5.46 0.14 -7.37
C SER A 27 -5.72 -1.17 -6.64
N ARG A 28 -5.60 -2.33 -7.31
CA ARG A 28 -5.82 -3.64 -6.67
C ARG A 28 -4.84 -3.87 -5.53
N VAL A 29 -3.58 -3.47 -5.68
CA VAL A 29 -2.55 -3.69 -4.65
C VAL A 29 -2.79 -2.88 -3.38
N LEU A 30 -3.61 -1.82 -3.46
CA LEU A 30 -3.95 -0.99 -2.30
C LEU A 30 -4.97 -1.67 -1.38
N PHE A 31 -5.78 -2.58 -1.91
CA PHE A 31 -6.95 -3.13 -1.21
C PHE A 31 -6.98 -4.65 -1.13
N ASP A 32 -6.01 -5.34 -1.73
CA ASP A 32 -5.98 -6.82 -1.73
C ASP A 32 -5.92 -7.33 -0.28
N PRO A 33 -6.92 -8.12 0.17
CA PRO A 33 -6.99 -8.59 1.55
C PRO A 33 -5.79 -9.41 1.97
N GLU A 34 -5.26 -10.26 1.09
CA GLU A 34 -4.12 -11.11 1.42
C GLU A 34 -2.88 -10.25 1.65
N ILE A 35 -2.69 -9.21 0.84
CA ILE A 35 -1.61 -8.24 1.07
C ILE A 35 -1.82 -7.50 2.40
N VAL A 36 -3.05 -7.06 2.71
CA VAL A 36 -3.36 -6.40 3.98
C VAL A 36 -2.97 -7.29 5.17
N TYR A 37 -3.33 -8.57 5.15
CA TYR A 37 -2.97 -9.51 6.21
C TYR A 37 -1.46 -9.75 6.27
N MET A 38 -0.79 -9.90 5.12
CA MET A 38 0.68 -10.02 5.09
C MET A 38 1.37 -8.80 5.70
N VAL A 39 0.86 -7.58 5.49
CA VAL A 39 1.39 -6.36 6.12
C VAL A 39 1.17 -6.37 7.64
N LEU A 40 -0.05 -6.67 8.09
CA LEU A 40 -0.39 -6.72 9.52
C LEU A 40 0.39 -7.79 10.29
N GLU A 41 0.72 -8.91 9.63
CA GLU A 41 1.49 -10.02 10.19
C GLU A 41 3.00 -9.87 10.00
N GLY A 42 3.46 -8.83 9.30
CA GLY A 42 4.89 -8.60 9.02
C GLY A 42 5.50 -9.56 7.99
N ARG A 43 4.68 -10.25 7.18
CA ARG A 43 5.06 -11.21 6.13
C ARG A 43 5.44 -10.52 4.80
N LEU A 44 6.28 -9.48 4.87
CA LEU A 44 6.65 -8.63 3.72
C LEU A 44 7.89 -9.12 2.92
N GLY A 45 8.32 -10.37 3.13
CA GLY A 45 9.50 -10.97 2.50
C GLY A 45 9.23 -11.68 1.17
N GLU A 46 9.85 -12.85 0.97
CA GLU A 46 9.68 -13.67 -0.25
C GLU A 46 8.23 -14.04 -0.53
N GLU A 47 7.43 -14.22 0.53
CA GLU A 47 6.04 -14.59 0.43
C GLU A 47 5.18 -13.52 -0.26
N LEU A 48 5.27 -12.27 0.18
CA LEU A 48 4.61 -11.14 -0.50
C LEU A 48 5.06 -11.04 -1.96
N HIS A 49 6.35 -11.20 -2.22
CA HIS A 49 6.88 -11.15 -3.59
C HIS A 49 6.30 -12.25 -4.48
N ALA A 50 6.26 -13.49 -3.98
CA ALA A 50 5.68 -14.63 -4.69
C ALA A 50 4.17 -14.42 -4.92
N TYR A 51 3.46 -13.89 -3.93
CA TYR A 51 2.05 -13.55 -4.04
C TYR A 51 1.79 -12.52 -5.15
N CYS A 52 2.47 -11.36 -5.10
CA CYS A 52 2.31 -10.30 -6.09
C CYS A 52 2.64 -10.78 -7.51
N LYS A 53 3.67 -11.62 -7.67
CA LYS A 53 4.02 -12.24 -8.95
C LYS A 53 2.92 -13.18 -9.46
N ARG A 54 2.33 -14.00 -8.58
CA ARG A 54 1.23 -14.91 -8.93
C ARG A 54 -0.03 -14.16 -9.35
N MET A 55 -0.30 -13.02 -8.72
CA MET A 55 -1.45 -12.15 -9.03
C MET A 55 -1.21 -11.22 -10.21
N CYS A 56 -0.01 -11.26 -10.82
CA CYS A 56 0.42 -10.38 -11.90
C CYS A 56 0.30 -8.88 -11.55
N TYR A 57 0.70 -8.51 -10.33
CA TYR A 57 0.78 -7.11 -9.92
C TYR A 57 2.10 -6.47 -10.36
N ASP A 58 2.02 -5.28 -10.95
CA ASP A 58 3.19 -4.47 -11.32
C ASP A 58 3.66 -3.64 -10.12
N VAL A 59 4.35 -4.31 -9.20
CA VAL A 59 4.95 -3.71 -8.00
C VAL A 59 6.45 -3.96 -7.99
N TYR A 60 7.20 -3.05 -7.37
CA TYR A 60 8.62 -3.26 -7.11
C TYR A 60 8.84 -3.61 -5.63
N ILE A 61 9.45 -4.76 -5.38
CA ILE A 61 9.82 -5.22 -4.03
C ILE A 61 11.32 -5.55 -4.07
N PRO A 62 12.19 -4.77 -3.41
CA PRO A 62 13.62 -5.02 -3.46
C PRO A 62 13.98 -6.29 -2.67
N VAL A 63 14.68 -7.24 -3.31
CA VAL A 63 15.15 -8.49 -2.68
C VAL A 63 16.04 -8.21 -1.45
N SER A 64 16.75 -7.07 -1.44
CA SER A 64 17.55 -6.61 -0.29
C SER A 64 16.73 -6.37 1.00
N ARG A 65 15.39 -6.33 0.90
CA ARG A 65 14.47 -6.22 2.02
C ARG A 65 14.10 -7.58 2.61
N PHE A 66 14.23 -8.70 1.90
CA PHE A 66 13.72 -9.99 2.38
C PHE A 66 14.30 -10.46 3.72
N ASN A 67 15.56 -10.09 4.04
CA ASN A 67 16.30 -10.63 5.18
C ASN A 67 16.52 -9.66 6.35
N LYS A 68 15.91 -8.46 6.36
CA LYS A 68 16.28 -7.43 7.36
C LYS A 68 15.49 -7.43 8.67
N GLY A 69 14.62 -8.40 8.96
CA GLY A 69 13.92 -8.50 10.26
C GLY A 69 13.05 -7.29 10.66
N VAL A 70 13.02 -6.24 9.83
CA VAL A 70 12.39 -4.93 10.02
C VAL A 70 11.76 -4.53 8.70
N ASN A 71 11.02 -5.46 8.07
CA ASN A 71 10.24 -5.10 6.90
C ASN A 71 9.00 -4.37 7.37
N GLN A 72 9.09 -3.05 7.43
CA GLN A 72 7.96 -2.13 7.52
C GLN A 72 8.06 -1.15 6.37
N PHE A 73 8.22 -1.67 5.16
CA PHE A 73 8.31 -0.85 3.97
C PHE A 73 6.93 -0.64 3.33
N LEU A 74 5.92 -1.38 3.81
CA LEU A 74 4.50 -1.12 3.58
C LEU A 74 3.81 -0.88 4.92
N ASP A 75 2.77 -0.06 4.92
CA ASP A 75 1.94 0.22 6.08
C ASP A 75 0.44 0.22 5.72
N ILE A 76 -0.41 0.01 6.74
CA ILE A 76 -1.86 0.04 6.61
C ILE A 76 -2.41 1.39 7.08
N HIS A 77 -3.05 2.10 6.15
CA HIS A 77 -3.82 3.28 6.46
C HIS A 77 -5.31 2.94 6.49
N TRP A 78 -5.94 3.16 7.64
CA TRP A 78 -7.37 2.98 7.81
C TRP A 78 -8.11 4.24 7.35
N ILE A 79 -8.82 4.13 6.22
CA ILE A 79 -9.55 5.23 5.60
C ILE A 79 -11.04 5.01 5.78
N LYS A 80 -11.77 6.02 6.29
CA LYS A 80 -13.21 5.92 6.51
C LYS A 80 -13.91 5.55 5.19
N GLU A 81 -14.81 4.58 5.24
CA GLU A 81 -15.54 4.11 4.06
C GLU A 81 -16.29 5.27 3.38
N GLY A 82 -16.25 5.29 2.03
CA GLY A 82 -16.82 6.36 1.21
C GLY A 82 -15.97 7.63 1.09
N THR A 83 -14.77 7.69 1.70
CA THR A 83 -13.86 8.82 1.55
C THR A 83 -13.13 8.76 0.21
N ASP A 84 -13.24 9.82 -0.59
CA ASP A 84 -12.40 10.01 -1.76
C ASP A 84 -10.97 10.42 -1.35
N PHE A 85 -9.98 9.75 -1.90
CA PHE A 85 -8.57 10.04 -1.68
C PHE A 85 -7.75 9.79 -2.94
N TYR A 86 -6.55 10.36 -2.99
CA TYR A 86 -5.55 10.00 -4.00
C TYR A 86 -4.21 9.69 -3.36
N VAL A 87 -3.45 8.81 -3.99
CA VAL A 87 -2.08 8.48 -3.61
C VAL A 87 -1.14 9.41 -4.39
N ASN A 88 -0.40 10.26 -3.68
CA ASN A 88 0.63 11.10 -4.28
C ASN A 88 1.99 10.40 -4.12
N SER A 89 2.67 10.13 -5.24
CA SER A 89 3.98 9.47 -5.28
C SER A 89 5.07 10.31 -5.96
N TYR A 90 4.82 11.61 -6.20
CA TYR A 90 5.64 12.46 -7.07
C TYR A 90 7.05 12.76 -6.52
N ASP A 91 7.26 12.74 -5.20
CA ASP A 91 8.56 12.98 -4.55
C ASP A 91 9.28 11.70 -4.12
N GLY A 92 8.74 10.54 -4.51
CA GLY A 92 9.25 9.23 -4.12
C GLY A 92 8.62 8.65 -2.85
N LEU A 93 7.91 9.41 -2.00
CA LEU A 93 7.17 8.84 -0.87
C LEU A 93 5.67 8.87 -1.11
N GLU A 94 5.02 7.72 -0.96
CA GLU A 94 3.58 7.61 -1.12
C GLU A 94 2.87 8.24 0.08
N LYS A 95 1.96 9.18 -0.19
CA LYS A 95 1.10 9.81 0.84
C LYS A 95 -0.34 9.76 0.40
N ILE A 96 -1.25 9.45 1.33
CA ILE A 96 -2.68 9.72 1.14
C ILE A 96 -2.91 11.21 1.30
N LYS A 97 -3.58 11.80 0.31
CA LYS A 97 -4.11 13.15 0.42
C LYS A 97 -5.63 13.09 0.34
N ILE A 98 -6.28 13.65 1.35
CA ILE A 98 -7.74 13.73 1.50
C ILE A 98 -8.11 15.21 1.40
N GLY A 99 -9.10 15.55 0.56
CA GLY A 99 -9.56 16.93 0.38
C GLY A 99 -8.53 17.84 -0.30
N ILE A 100 -8.67 18.09 -1.60
CA ILE A 100 -7.88 19.11 -2.29
C ILE A 100 -8.64 20.43 -2.20
N GLU A 101 -8.25 21.31 -1.27
CA GLU A 101 -8.55 22.74 -1.45
C GLU A 101 -7.49 23.34 -2.38
N TRP A 102 -7.96 23.96 -3.46
CA TRP A 102 -7.11 24.76 -4.33
C TRP A 102 -6.76 26.07 -3.60
N ILE A 103 -5.48 26.30 -3.31
CA ILE A 103 -5.00 27.63 -2.92
C ILE A 103 -5.04 28.50 -4.17
N ARG A 104 -5.96 29.45 -4.20
CA ARG A 104 -6.10 30.47 -5.24
C ARG A 104 -5.17 31.62 -4.88
N ALA A 105 -4.28 32.02 -5.79
CA ALA A 105 -3.42 33.19 -5.63
C ALA A 105 -4.23 34.49 -5.57
#